data_AF-M6RAN2-F1
#
_entry.id   AF-M6RAN2-F1
#
_cell.length_a   1.000
_cell.length_b   1.000
_cell.length_c   1.000
_cell.angle_alpha   90.00
_cell.angle_beta   90.00
_cell.angle_gamma   90.00
#
_symmetry.space_group_name_H-M   'P 1'
#
loop_
_entity.id
_entity.type
_entity.pdbx_description
1 polymer ?
#
loop_
_entity_poly.entity_id
_entity_poly.type
_entity_poly.pdbx_seq_one_letter_code
_entity_poly.pdbx_strand_id
1 'polypeptide(L)'
;MSKQSIESIRKKGEALTYYSRMTIMVMVLISLAASFKTLQIQIKIIHSSAAFFMFVYTLFGFILYKKYEIKQWVHNLFIIFDSLILSVTIFLDSMVSPELISPVLKNAILYSVYYFIIAYSGLLGRPKFVLITGMFCYFGYSIALTNAAFHGLRFSEDNTINMKPGYVKLSAEITKIFFMAGVSLILYRLMNLFDELYQEASSYFQENKDFLNKLENNRKIIHSSAETLELSVTNFSEFTSLTSEKMESQAASLEEVNAVITSLSKSSEKTQTRFEFKTKI
;
A
#
# COMPACT_ATOMS: atom_id res chain seq x y z
N MET A 1 4.22 -8.26 -3.69
CA MET A 1 4.27 -6.97 -4.37
C MET A 1 5.67 -6.40 -4.22
N SER A 2 6.38 -6.09 -5.31
CA SER A 2 7.72 -5.50 -5.23
C SER A 2 7.64 -4.07 -4.65
N LYS A 3 8.73 -3.55 -4.08
CA LYS A 3 8.88 -2.15 -3.64
C LYS A 3 8.33 -1.14 -4.67
N GLN A 4 8.42 -1.45 -5.97
CA GLN A 4 7.86 -0.65 -7.06
C GLN A 4 6.35 -0.45 -6.99
N SER A 5 5.57 -1.44 -6.54
CA SER A 5 4.10 -1.31 -6.48
C SER A 5 3.65 -0.32 -5.40
N ILE A 6 4.42 -0.19 -4.33
CA ILE A 6 4.11 0.62 -3.14
C ILE A 6 4.42 2.09 -3.45
N GLU A 7 5.59 2.31 -4.06
CA GLU A 7 5.97 3.60 -4.58
C GLU A 7 5.02 4.07 -5.68
N SER A 8 4.47 3.15 -6.48
CA SER A 8 3.45 3.50 -7.48
C SER A 8 2.11 3.95 -6.86
N ILE A 9 1.67 3.31 -5.77
CA ILE A 9 0.44 3.70 -5.04
C ILE A 9 0.63 5.06 -4.37
N ARG A 10 1.81 5.30 -3.79
CA ARG A 10 2.14 6.56 -3.14
C ARG A 10 2.28 7.72 -4.14
N LYS A 11 2.92 7.49 -5.30
CA LYS A 11 2.93 8.45 -6.41
C LYS A 11 1.52 8.75 -6.93
N LYS A 12 0.60 7.76 -6.94
CA LYS A 12 -0.82 8.00 -7.24
C LYS A 12 -1.49 8.89 -6.19
N GLY A 13 -1.19 8.71 -4.91
CA GLY A 13 -1.68 9.58 -3.83
C GLY A 13 -1.21 11.03 -3.96
N GLU A 14 0.06 11.23 -4.33
CA GLU A 14 0.62 12.56 -4.63
C GLU A 14 -0.08 13.21 -5.83
N ALA A 15 -0.31 12.46 -6.92
CA ALA A 15 -1.08 12.94 -8.07
C ALA A 15 -2.49 13.37 -7.67
N LEU A 16 -3.20 12.52 -6.91
CA LEU A 16 -4.57 12.75 -6.48
C LEU A 16 -4.67 14.00 -5.61
N THR A 17 -3.65 14.28 -4.79
CA THR A 17 -3.56 15.51 -4.00
C THR A 17 -3.62 16.77 -4.88
N TYR A 18 -2.89 16.81 -6.00
CA TYR A 18 -2.93 17.95 -6.91
C TYR A 18 -4.28 18.09 -7.63
N TYR A 19 -4.91 16.97 -8.00
CA TYR A 19 -6.26 17.00 -8.57
C TYR A 19 -7.30 17.51 -7.56
N SER A 20 -7.25 17.05 -6.32
CA SER A 20 -8.12 17.55 -5.24
C SER A 20 -7.95 19.05 -5.02
N ARG A 21 -6.71 19.57 -5.04
CA ARG A 21 -6.46 21.02 -4.97
C ARG A 21 -7.06 21.79 -6.14
N MET A 22 -6.89 21.30 -7.37
CA MET A 22 -7.50 21.93 -8.54
C MET A 22 -9.03 21.99 -8.40
N THR A 23 -9.66 20.93 -7.89
CA THR A 23 -11.11 20.93 -7.62
C THR A 23 -11.51 21.99 -6.59
N ILE A 24 -10.77 22.11 -5.49
CA ILE A 24 -11.02 23.14 -4.46
C ILE A 24 -10.84 24.54 -5.03
N MET A 25 -9.79 24.75 -5.81
CA MET A 25 -9.52 26.03 -6.45
C MET A 25 -10.67 26.42 -7.38
N VAL A 26 -11.19 25.48 -8.18
CA VAL A 26 -12.38 25.72 -9.02
C VAL A 26 -13.60 26.05 -8.15
N MET A 27 -13.84 25.33 -7.05
CA MET A 27 -14.94 25.65 -6.12
C MET A 27 -14.81 27.05 -5.52
N VAL A 28 -13.61 27.46 -5.11
CA VAL A 28 -13.34 28.81 -4.56
C VAL A 28 -13.59 29.89 -5.62
N LEU A 29 -13.14 29.67 -6.86
CA LEU A 29 -13.39 30.61 -7.96
C LEU A 29 -14.89 30.73 -8.28
N ILE A 30 -15.62 29.62 -8.32
CA ILE A 30 -17.07 29.63 -8.53
C ILE A 30 -17.77 30.36 -7.37
N SER A 31 -17.36 30.10 -6.13
CA SER A 31 -17.90 30.79 -4.94
C SER A 31 -17.66 32.29 -4.98
N LEU A 32 -16.45 32.71 -5.40
CA LEU A 32 -16.09 34.12 -5.56
C LEU A 32 -16.90 34.77 -6.68
N ALA A 33 -17.06 34.09 -7.82
CA ALA A 33 -17.85 34.56 -8.95
C ALA A 33 -19.33 34.74 -8.57
N ALA A 34 -19.90 33.75 -7.85
CA ALA A 34 -21.28 33.81 -7.36
C ALA A 34 -21.52 34.98 -6.38
N SER A 35 -20.51 35.32 -5.58
CA SER A 35 -20.60 36.38 -4.55
C SER A 35 -20.03 37.72 -5.01
N PHE A 36 -19.58 37.83 -6.27
CA PHE A 36 -18.77 38.98 -6.72
C PHE A 36 -19.54 40.31 -6.74
N LYS A 37 -20.86 40.25 -6.90
CA LYS A 37 -21.75 41.43 -6.92
C LYS A 37 -22.21 41.85 -5.52
N THR A 38 -22.20 40.94 -4.55
CA THR A 38 -22.73 41.14 -3.20
C THR A 38 -21.64 41.51 -2.18
N LEU A 39 -20.37 41.23 -2.49
CA LEU A 39 -19.24 41.52 -1.61
C LEU A 39 -18.80 42.99 -1.67
N GLN A 40 -18.53 43.57 -0.50
CA GLN A 40 -17.90 44.88 -0.37
C GLN A 40 -16.48 44.87 -0.94
N ILE A 41 -16.02 46.04 -1.44
CA ILE A 41 -14.78 46.17 -2.22
C ILE A 41 -13.53 45.63 -1.48
N GLN A 42 -13.46 45.79 -0.16
CA GLN A 42 -12.31 45.34 0.65
C GLN A 42 -12.21 43.82 0.71
N ILE A 43 -13.29 43.11 1.06
CA ILE A 43 -13.33 41.64 1.10
C ILE A 43 -13.12 41.06 -0.29
N LYS A 44 -13.67 41.72 -1.31
CA LYS A 44 -13.47 41.33 -2.70
C LYS A 44 -12.00 41.33 -3.09
N ILE A 45 -11.23 42.33 -2.67
CA ILE A 45 -9.76 42.38 -2.90
C ILE A 45 -9.06 41.28 -2.14
N ILE A 46 -9.39 41.05 -0.86
CA ILE A 46 -8.79 40.00 -0.03
C ILE A 46 -9.02 38.62 -0.67
N HIS A 47 -10.27 38.29 -0.98
CA HIS A 47 -10.65 36.98 -1.55
C HIS A 47 -10.09 36.80 -2.96
N SER A 48 -10.10 37.83 -3.80
CA SER A 48 -9.51 37.76 -5.15
C SER A 48 -8.00 37.59 -5.08
N SER A 49 -7.32 38.25 -4.14
CA SER A 49 -5.89 38.11 -3.93
C SER A 49 -5.54 36.70 -3.44
N ALA A 50 -6.28 36.19 -2.45
CA ALA A 50 -6.10 34.83 -1.94
C ALA A 50 -6.35 33.78 -3.02
N ALA A 51 -7.42 33.92 -3.81
CA ALA A 51 -7.73 33.04 -4.94
C ALA A 51 -6.66 33.11 -6.04
N PHE A 52 -6.13 34.30 -6.33
CA PHE A 52 -5.05 34.46 -7.30
C PHE A 52 -3.75 33.82 -6.83
N PHE A 53 -3.35 34.03 -5.57
CA PHE A 53 -2.20 33.34 -4.98
C PHE A 53 -2.40 31.82 -5.02
N MET A 54 -3.59 31.34 -4.64
CA MET A 54 -3.99 29.93 -4.72
C MET A 54 -3.84 29.34 -6.12
N PHE A 55 -4.29 30.07 -7.13
CA PHE A 55 -4.13 29.68 -8.52
C PHE A 55 -2.66 29.57 -8.94
N VAL A 56 -1.87 30.61 -8.68
CA VAL A 56 -0.47 30.68 -9.13
C VAL A 56 0.36 29.55 -8.53
N TYR A 57 0.32 29.34 -7.22
CA TYR A 57 1.13 28.28 -6.62
C TYR A 57 0.58 26.88 -6.93
N THR A 58 -0.73 26.70 -7.11
CA THR A 58 -1.31 25.40 -7.49
C THR A 58 -0.88 25.02 -8.90
N LEU A 59 -0.90 25.98 -9.83
CA LEU A 59 -0.42 25.79 -11.19
C LEU A 59 1.10 25.52 -11.20
N PHE A 60 1.86 26.31 -10.45
CA PHE A 60 3.30 26.09 -10.29
C PHE A 60 3.61 24.69 -9.72
N GLY A 61 2.90 24.28 -8.67
CA GLY A 61 3.04 22.96 -8.06
C GLY A 61 2.69 21.82 -9.01
N PHE A 62 1.65 21.98 -9.83
CA PHE A 62 1.27 21.01 -10.85
C PHE A 62 2.32 20.89 -11.97
N ILE A 63 2.85 22.01 -12.46
CA ILE A 63 3.94 22.03 -13.45
C ILE A 63 5.19 21.37 -12.88
N LEU A 64 5.56 21.71 -11.64
CA LEU A 64 6.70 21.14 -10.95
C LEU A 64 6.55 19.62 -10.80
N TYR A 65 5.34 19.15 -10.47
CA TYR A 65 5.03 17.72 -10.31
C TYR A 65 5.13 16.95 -11.62
N LYS A 66 4.65 17.55 -12.72
CA LYS A 66 4.70 16.91 -14.04
C LYS A 66 6.11 16.86 -14.63
N LYS A 67 6.97 17.84 -14.30
CA LYS A 67 8.29 18.01 -14.91
C LYS A 67 9.44 17.42 -14.09
N TYR A 68 9.29 17.32 -12.76
CA TYR A 68 10.34 16.88 -11.85
C TYR A 68 9.82 15.84 -10.85
N GLU A 69 10.68 14.91 -10.45
CA GLU A 69 10.42 14.06 -9.28
C GLU A 69 10.55 14.91 -8.01
N ILE A 70 9.43 15.46 -7.56
CA ILE A 70 9.37 16.32 -6.39
C ILE A 70 9.68 15.51 -5.13
N LYS A 71 10.58 16.05 -4.29
CA LYS A 71 10.81 15.52 -2.94
C LYS A 71 9.56 15.69 -2.09
N GLN A 72 9.19 14.67 -1.34
CA GLN A 72 7.90 14.66 -0.65
C GLN A 72 7.67 15.76 0.39
N TRP A 73 8.72 16.32 1.00
CA TRP A 73 8.57 17.46 1.89
C TRP A 73 7.92 18.67 1.19
N VAL A 74 8.13 18.83 -0.12
CA VAL A 74 7.51 19.90 -0.91
C VAL A 74 6.00 19.69 -1.04
N HIS A 75 5.52 18.46 -1.21
CA HIS A 75 4.07 18.18 -1.23
C HIS A 75 3.41 18.58 0.09
N ASN A 76 4.04 18.20 1.21
CA ASN A 76 3.59 18.57 2.55
C ASN A 76 3.54 20.10 2.72
N LEU A 77 4.59 20.80 2.28
CA LEU A 77 4.70 22.25 2.38
C LEU A 77 3.52 22.95 1.67
N PHE A 78 3.17 22.50 0.47
CA PHE A 78 2.00 23.05 -0.24
C PHE A 78 0.70 22.83 0.56
N ILE A 79 0.48 21.68 1.21
CA ILE A 79 -0.77 21.45 1.98
C ILE A 79 -0.85 22.42 3.16
N ILE A 80 0.27 22.65 3.84
CA ILE A 80 0.35 23.62 4.93
C ILE A 80 0.07 25.02 4.40
N PHE A 81 0.61 25.41 3.24
CA PHE A 81 0.29 26.69 2.61
C PHE A 81 -1.20 26.85 2.32
N ASP A 82 -1.88 25.80 1.86
CA ASP A 82 -3.32 25.85 1.60
C ASP A 82 -4.09 26.19 2.89
N SER A 83 -3.74 25.55 4.01
CA SER A 83 -4.33 25.84 5.32
C SER A 83 -4.04 27.25 5.80
N LEU A 84 -2.79 27.72 5.65
CA LEU A 84 -2.36 29.04 6.09
C LEU A 84 -3.02 30.16 5.29
N ILE A 85 -3.13 30.02 3.96
CA ILE A 85 -3.77 31.02 3.11
C ILE A 85 -5.23 31.18 3.50
N LEU A 86 -5.94 30.08 3.75
CA LEU A 86 -7.33 30.15 4.20
C LEU A 86 -7.44 30.81 5.58
N SER A 87 -6.55 30.50 6.51
CA SER A 87 -6.52 31.12 7.83
C SER A 87 -6.20 32.62 7.78
N VAL A 88 -5.21 33.01 6.97
CA VAL A 88 -4.86 34.42 6.74
C VAL A 88 -6.01 35.17 6.08
N THR A 89 -6.72 34.55 5.13
CA THR A 89 -7.87 35.18 4.46
C THR A 89 -8.96 35.54 5.48
N ILE A 90 -9.36 34.60 6.34
CA ILE A 90 -10.39 34.86 7.37
C ILE A 90 -9.86 35.83 8.44
N PHE A 91 -8.57 35.76 8.77
CA PHE A 91 -7.94 36.71 9.68
C PHE A 91 -7.97 38.14 9.14
N LEU A 92 -7.68 38.33 7.85
CA LEU A 92 -7.74 39.65 7.22
C LEU A 92 -9.18 40.15 7.08
N ASP A 93 -10.12 39.27 6.72
CA ASP A 93 -11.55 39.61 6.67
C ASP A 93 -12.06 40.11 8.02
N SER A 94 -11.56 39.53 9.12
CA SER A 94 -11.97 39.91 10.46
C SER A 94 -11.44 41.28 10.93
N MET A 95 -10.45 41.85 10.23
CA MET A 95 -9.95 43.21 10.48
C MET A 95 -10.74 44.30 9.74
N VAL A 96 -11.60 43.94 8.78
CA VAL A 96 -12.29 44.92 7.93
C VAL A 96 -13.48 45.54 8.66
N SER A 97 -14.50 44.74 8.97
CA SER A 97 -15.64 45.17 9.79
C SER A 97 -16.43 43.97 10.33
N PRO A 98 -17.04 44.09 11.52
CA PRO A 98 -17.82 43.00 12.11
C PRO A 98 -19.07 42.63 11.29
N GLU A 99 -19.66 43.61 10.60
CA GLU A 99 -20.85 43.42 9.77
C GLU A 99 -20.59 42.54 8.57
N LEU A 100 -19.37 42.61 8.02
CA LEU A 100 -19.00 41.85 6.83
C LEU A 100 -18.41 40.47 7.13
N ILE A 101 -17.70 40.30 8.26
CA ILE A 101 -17.17 38.99 8.66
C ILE A 101 -18.27 38.04 9.14
N SER A 102 -19.35 38.55 9.73
CA SER A 102 -20.48 37.73 10.21
C SER A 102 -21.09 36.82 9.11
N PRO A 103 -21.46 37.31 7.92
CA PRO A 103 -21.95 36.45 6.83
C PRO A 103 -20.85 35.54 6.27
N VAL A 104 -19.58 35.96 6.28
CA VAL A 104 -18.44 35.14 5.83
C VAL A 104 -18.24 33.93 6.73
N LEU A 105 -18.28 34.10 8.06
CA LEU A 105 -18.20 32.99 9.02
C LEU A 105 -19.40 32.06 8.95
N LYS A 106 -20.59 32.58 8.63
CA LYS A 106 -21.81 31.77 8.42
C LYS A 106 -21.80 31.01 7.10
N ASN A 107 -20.92 31.35 6.16
CA ASN A 107 -20.84 30.68 4.87
C ASN A 107 -20.28 29.26 5.05
N ALA A 108 -21.15 28.27 4.84
CA ALA A 108 -20.81 26.85 4.97
C ALA A 108 -19.72 26.42 3.97
N ILE A 109 -19.65 27.04 2.78
CA ILE A 109 -18.67 26.69 1.74
C ILE A 109 -17.26 27.00 2.23
N LEU A 110 -17.04 28.19 2.78
CA LEU A 110 -15.71 28.64 3.21
C LEU A 110 -15.13 27.73 4.29
N TYR A 111 -15.95 27.37 5.28
CA TYR A 111 -15.54 26.45 6.33
C TYR A 111 -15.34 25.02 5.82
N SER A 112 -16.12 24.56 4.84
CA SER A 112 -15.97 23.23 4.24
C SER A 112 -14.61 23.05 3.55
N VAL A 113 -13.98 24.13 3.06
CA VAL A 113 -12.64 24.07 2.47
C VAL A 113 -11.60 23.55 3.47
N TYR A 114 -11.69 23.90 4.75
CA TYR A 114 -10.80 23.34 5.78
C TYR A 114 -10.91 21.81 5.88
N TYR A 115 -12.13 21.28 5.79
CA TYR A 115 -12.32 19.83 5.82
C TYR A 115 -11.73 19.15 4.60
N PHE A 116 -11.87 19.75 3.41
CA PHE A 116 -11.25 19.21 2.21
C PHE A 116 -9.72 19.22 2.33
N ILE A 117 -9.13 20.28 2.90
CA ILE A 117 -7.69 20.37 3.19
C ILE A 117 -7.23 19.23 4.09
N ILE A 118 -7.93 18.99 5.19
CA ILE A 118 -7.62 17.88 6.10
C ILE A 118 -7.81 16.54 5.38
N ALA A 119 -8.88 16.36 4.61
CA ALA A 119 -9.19 15.12 3.90
C ALA A 119 -8.11 14.74 2.88
N TYR A 120 -7.77 15.65 1.96
CA TYR A 120 -6.78 15.32 0.93
C TYR A 120 -5.36 15.24 1.52
N SER A 121 -5.08 15.83 2.69
CA SER A 121 -3.80 15.62 3.40
C SER A 121 -3.56 14.15 3.75
N GLY A 122 -4.64 13.38 3.93
CA GLY A 122 -4.59 11.93 4.13
C GLY A 122 -4.12 11.15 2.90
N LEU A 123 -4.31 11.69 1.69
CA LEU A 123 -3.92 11.02 0.45
C LEU A 123 -2.40 10.88 0.29
N LEU A 124 -1.62 11.62 1.08
CA LEU A 124 -0.16 11.46 1.15
C LEU A 124 0.27 10.19 1.91
N GLY A 125 -0.67 9.46 2.52
CA GLY A 125 -0.39 8.22 3.25
C GLY A 125 0.52 8.43 4.45
N ARG A 126 0.32 9.54 5.18
CA ARG A 126 1.11 9.90 6.35
C ARG A 126 0.20 10.30 7.50
N PRO A 127 -0.13 9.37 8.41
CA PRO A 127 -1.08 9.63 9.49
C PRO A 127 -0.72 10.88 10.30
N LYS A 128 0.53 10.97 10.79
CA LYS A 128 0.99 12.12 11.59
C LYS A 128 0.84 13.46 10.88
N PHE A 129 0.99 13.48 9.55
CA PHE A 129 0.88 14.70 8.76
C PHE A 129 -0.56 15.22 8.68
N VAL A 130 -1.55 14.33 8.65
CA VAL A 130 -2.98 14.69 8.72
C VAL A 130 -3.30 15.40 10.03
N LEU A 131 -2.72 14.91 11.13
CA LEU A 131 -2.89 15.51 12.45
C LEU A 131 -2.28 16.92 12.49
N ILE A 132 -1.03 17.06 12.02
CA ILE A 132 -0.37 18.38 11.93
C ILE A 132 -1.18 19.35 11.06
N THR A 133 -1.66 18.92 9.90
CA THR A 133 -2.49 19.76 9.02
C THR A 133 -3.77 20.19 9.72
N GLY A 134 -4.43 19.26 10.44
CA GLY A 134 -5.58 19.57 11.29
C GLY A 134 -5.27 20.64 12.33
N MET A 135 -4.10 20.56 12.98
CA MET A 135 -3.64 21.58 13.93
C MET A 135 -3.58 22.97 13.29
N PHE A 136 -2.95 23.10 12.13
CA PHE A 136 -2.92 24.38 11.41
C PHE A 136 -4.31 24.90 11.10
N CYS A 137 -5.24 24.03 10.67
CA CYS A 137 -6.61 24.42 10.36
C CYS A 137 -7.37 24.95 11.58
N TYR A 138 -7.44 24.18 12.67
CA TYR A 138 -8.25 24.60 13.83
C TYR A 138 -7.59 25.73 14.62
N PHE A 139 -6.25 25.79 14.73
CA PHE A 139 -5.57 26.92 15.37
C PHE A 139 -5.70 28.19 14.52
N GLY A 140 -5.50 28.09 13.21
CA GLY A 140 -5.65 29.21 12.30
C GLY A 140 -7.07 29.79 12.33
N TYR A 141 -8.09 28.92 12.35
CA TYR A 141 -9.48 29.35 12.54
C TYR A 141 -9.72 30.00 13.91
N SER A 142 -9.19 29.41 14.99
CA SER A 142 -9.34 29.95 16.35
C SER A 142 -8.71 31.34 16.48
N ILE A 143 -7.50 31.54 15.93
CA ILE A 143 -6.82 32.84 15.91
C ILE A 143 -7.65 33.86 15.13
N ALA A 144 -8.17 33.50 13.96
CA ALA A 144 -9.00 34.39 13.16
C ALA A 144 -10.31 34.77 13.87
N LEU A 145 -10.93 33.82 14.61
CA LEU A 145 -12.12 34.07 15.42
C LEU A 145 -11.84 35.00 16.61
N THR A 146 -10.73 34.78 17.31
CA THR A 146 -10.28 35.68 18.39
C THR A 146 -10.01 37.08 17.85
N ASN A 147 -9.38 37.19 16.68
CA ASN A 147 -9.17 38.47 16.01
C ASN A 147 -10.50 39.17 15.66
N ALA A 148 -11.49 38.41 15.18
CA ALA A 148 -12.82 38.94 14.89
C ALA A 148 -13.51 39.50 16.14
N ALA A 149 -13.39 38.79 17.27
CA ALA A 149 -13.91 39.25 18.56
C ALA A 149 -13.29 40.59 18.98
N PHE A 150 -11.97 40.74 18.82
CA PHE A 150 -11.28 42.00 19.13
C PHE A 150 -11.69 43.17 18.22
N HIS A 151 -12.03 42.89 16.96
CA HIS A 151 -12.48 43.91 16.00
C HIS A 151 -14.00 44.16 16.04
N GLY A 152 -14.67 43.75 17.12
CA GLY A 152 -16.05 44.14 17.41
C GLY A 152 -17.13 43.15 16.98
N LEU A 153 -16.77 41.92 16.59
CA LEU A 153 -17.74 40.85 16.37
C LEU A 153 -18.42 40.52 17.71
N ARG A 154 -19.75 40.58 17.74
CA ARG A 154 -20.53 40.27 18.95
C ARG A 154 -21.06 38.85 18.89
N PHE A 155 -20.93 38.16 20.02
CA PHE A 155 -21.49 36.83 20.17
C PHE A 155 -22.88 36.91 20.78
N SER A 156 -23.86 36.26 20.14
CA SER A 156 -25.23 36.16 20.65
C SER A 156 -25.84 34.82 20.29
N GLU A 157 -26.38 34.12 21.27
CA GLU A 157 -27.06 32.83 21.08
C GLU A 157 -28.52 32.98 20.64
N ASP A 158 -29.11 34.17 20.83
CA ASP A 158 -30.46 34.48 20.35
C ASP A 158 -30.51 34.41 18.81
N ASN A 159 -31.40 33.55 18.30
CA ASN A 159 -31.62 33.35 16.86
C ASN A 159 -32.00 34.65 16.14
N THR A 160 -32.80 35.51 16.79
CA THR A 160 -33.30 36.75 16.17
C THR A 160 -32.20 37.80 16.03
N ILE A 161 -31.29 37.86 17.00
CA ILE A 161 -30.15 38.78 17.00
C ILE A 161 -29.05 38.26 16.07
N ASN A 162 -28.83 36.94 16.03
CA ASN A 162 -27.83 36.32 15.16
C ASN A 162 -28.12 36.51 13.66
N MET A 163 -29.37 36.76 13.25
CA MET A 163 -29.64 37.08 11.84
C MET A 163 -29.13 38.46 11.42
N LYS A 164 -28.78 39.33 12.38
CA LYS A 164 -28.25 40.67 12.08
C LYS A 164 -26.76 40.60 11.71
N PRO A 165 -26.30 41.47 10.79
CA PRO A 165 -24.87 41.68 10.55
C PRO A 165 -24.14 42.02 11.86
N GLY A 166 -22.89 41.55 12.01
CA GLY A 166 -22.10 41.80 13.23
C GLY A 166 -22.32 40.83 14.38
N TYR A 167 -23.30 39.94 14.28
CA TYR A 167 -23.59 38.92 15.30
C TYR A 167 -23.32 37.50 14.79
N VAL A 168 -22.72 36.66 15.63
CA VAL A 168 -22.49 35.23 15.35
C VAL A 168 -22.75 34.42 16.61
N LYS A 169 -23.24 33.18 16.47
CA LYS A 169 -23.38 32.24 17.59
C LYS A 169 -22.03 31.69 18.01
N LEU A 170 -21.63 31.91 19.26
CA LEU A 170 -20.38 31.38 19.77
C LEU A 170 -20.38 29.85 19.79
N SER A 171 -21.51 29.26 20.16
CA SER A 171 -21.71 27.79 20.17
C SER A 171 -21.36 27.17 18.82
N ALA A 172 -21.88 27.71 17.72
CA ALA A 172 -21.63 27.22 16.37
C ALA A 172 -20.15 27.33 15.97
N GLU A 173 -19.48 28.42 16.34
CA GLU A 173 -18.06 28.64 16.02
C GLU A 173 -17.13 27.72 16.82
N ILE A 174 -17.45 27.47 18.09
CA ILE A 174 -16.73 26.51 18.91
C ILE A 174 -16.94 25.08 18.38
N THR A 175 -18.16 24.72 18.02
CA THR A 175 -18.47 23.40 17.43
C THR A 175 -17.63 23.17 16.17
N LYS A 176 -17.49 24.17 15.30
CA LYS A 176 -16.63 24.08 14.12
C LYS A 176 -15.17 23.73 14.45
N ILE A 177 -14.59 24.32 15.48
CA ILE A 177 -13.22 24.03 15.91
C ILE A 177 -13.10 22.55 16.35
N PHE A 178 -14.02 22.09 17.20
CA PHE A 178 -14.04 20.70 17.65
C PHE A 178 -14.27 19.71 16.51
N PHE A 179 -15.13 20.03 15.55
CA PHE A 179 -15.35 19.18 14.38
C PHE A 179 -14.09 19.09 13.50
N MET A 180 -13.36 20.19 13.28
CA MET A 180 -12.08 20.13 12.55
C MET A 180 -11.07 19.22 13.25
N ALA A 181 -10.94 19.34 14.58
CA ALA A 181 -10.08 18.47 15.38
C ALA A 181 -10.53 17.00 15.31
N GLY A 182 -11.85 16.75 15.39
CA GLY A 182 -12.45 15.41 15.28
C GLY A 182 -12.19 14.76 13.92
N VAL A 183 -12.42 15.48 12.82
CA VAL A 183 -12.16 14.99 11.46
C VAL A 183 -10.68 14.65 11.28
N SER A 184 -9.79 15.51 11.77
CA SER A 184 -8.34 15.25 11.73
C SER A 184 -7.95 13.98 12.50
N LEU A 185 -8.54 13.77 13.69
CA LEU A 185 -8.29 12.58 14.50
C LEU A 185 -8.84 11.30 13.86
N ILE A 186 -10.05 11.35 13.29
CA ILE A 186 -10.66 10.23 12.58
C ILE A 186 -9.79 9.82 11.38
N LEU A 187 -9.38 10.79 10.56
CA LEU A 187 -8.52 10.51 9.40
C LEU A 187 -7.13 10.03 9.81
N TYR A 188 -6.57 10.55 10.90
CA TYR A 188 -5.35 10.01 11.49
C TYR A 188 -5.48 8.52 11.84
N ARG A 189 -6.57 8.13 12.52
CA ARG A 189 -6.83 6.73 12.88
C ARG A 189 -7.05 5.86 11.65
N LEU A 190 -7.80 6.36 10.67
CA LEU A 190 -8.05 5.65 9.42
C LEU A 190 -6.74 5.40 8.65
N MET A 191 -5.85 6.39 8.59
CA MET A 191 -4.56 6.23 7.93
C MET A 191 -3.64 5.26 8.68
N ASN A 192 -3.64 5.28 10.02
CA ASN A 192 -2.91 4.27 10.79
C ASN A 192 -3.42 2.85 10.51
N LEU A 193 -4.74 2.66 10.43
CA LEU A 193 -5.33 1.37 10.10
C LEU A 193 -4.89 0.90 8.71
N PHE A 194 -4.89 1.80 7.72
CA PHE A 194 -4.38 1.46 6.39
C PHE A 194 -2.90 1.11 6.40
N ASP A 195 -2.07 1.83 7.17
CA ASP A 195 -0.65 1.51 7.32
C ASP A 195 -0.44 0.13 7.98
N GLU A 196 -1.23 -0.21 9.00
CA GLU A 196 -1.21 -1.53 9.67
C GLU A 196 -1.63 -2.66 8.72
N LEU A 197 -2.79 -2.52 8.07
CA LEU A 197 -3.28 -3.47 7.06
C LEU A 197 -2.27 -3.69 5.93
N TYR A 198 -1.61 -2.60 5.53
CA TYR A 198 -0.60 -2.64 4.50
C TYR A 198 0.66 -3.40 4.94
N GLN A 199 1.15 -3.17 6.17
CA GLN A 199 2.28 -3.91 6.72
C GLN A 199 1.97 -5.40 6.83
N GLU A 200 0.78 -5.74 7.30
CA GLU A 200 0.31 -7.12 7.43
C GLU A 200 0.21 -7.81 6.06
N ALA A 201 -0.43 -7.17 5.08
CA ALA A 201 -0.50 -7.67 3.71
C ALA A 201 0.89 -7.87 3.08
N SER A 202 1.84 -6.98 3.37
CA SER A 202 3.22 -7.12 2.91
C SER A 202 3.93 -8.31 3.55
N SER A 203 3.69 -8.59 4.84
CA SER A 203 4.24 -9.77 5.53
C SER A 203 3.70 -11.05 4.90
N TYR A 204 2.37 -11.18 4.78
CA TYR A 204 1.72 -12.33 4.17
C TYR A 204 2.19 -12.59 2.73
N PHE A 205 2.41 -11.53 1.95
CA PHE A 205 2.93 -11.69 0.60
C PHE A 205 4.36 -12.26 0.61
N GLN A 206 5.22 -11.75 1.50
CA GLN A 206 6.61 -12.19 1.60
C GLN A 206 6.68 -13.65 2.06
N GLU A 207 5.90 -14.03 3.07
CA GLU A 207 5.78 -15.41 3.55
C GLU A 207 5.30 -16.36 2.45
N ASN A 208 4.26 -15.98 1.69
CA ASN A 208 3.79 -16.78 0.55
C ASN A 208 4.85 -16.93 -0.54
N LYS A 209 5.64 -15.88 -0.82
CA LYS A 209 6.73 -15.96 -1.79
C LYS A 209 7.81 -16.95 -1.32
N ASP A 210 8.18 -16.90 -0.05
CA ASP A 210 9.17 -17.81 0.53
C ASP A 210 8.65 -19.25 0.58
N PHE A 211 7.36 -19.44 0.85
CA PHE A 211 6.70 -20.74 0.78
C PHE A 211 6.70 -21.32 -0.65
N LEU A 212 6.38 -20.51 -1.66
CA LEU A 212 6.44 -20.94 -3.06
C LEU A 212 7.86 -21.33 -3.49
N ASN A 213 8.88 -20.58 -3.07
CA ASN A 213 10.27 -20.93 -3.34
C ASN A 213 10.65 -22.27 -2.69
N LYS A 214 10.20 -22.53 -1.46
CA LYS A 214 10.41 -23.83 -0.79
C LYS A 214 9.70 -24.97 -1.54
N LEU A 215 8.48 -24.76 -2.01
CA LEU A 215 7.76 -25.74 -2.82
C LEU A 215 8.48 -26.05 -4.14
N GLU A 216 9.00 -25.03 -4.83
CA GLU A 216 9.76 -25.24 -6.05
C GLU A 216 11.04 -26.05 -5.80
N ASN A 217 11.75 -25.74 -4.71
CA ASN A 217 12.94 -26.50 -4.32
C ASN A 217 12.61 -27.95 -3.96
N ASN A 218 11.55 -28.17 -3.18
CA ASN A 218 11.07 -29.51 -2.85
C ASN A 218 10.67 -30.29 -4.10
N ARG A 219 10.03 -29.64 -5.08
CA ARG A 219 9.71 -30.26 -6.37
C ARG A 219 10.97 -30.69 -7.12
N LYS A 220 12.03 -29.89 -7.13
CA LYS A 220 13.34 -30.27 -7.74
C LYS A 220 13.96 -31.47 -7.04
N ILE A 221 13.94 -31.48 -5.70
CA ILE A 221 14.43 -32.62 -4.90
C ILE A 221 13.64 -33.90 -5.22
N ILE A 222 12.30 -33.82 -5.26
CA ILE A 222 11.45 -34.97 -5.60
C ILE A 222 11.75 -35.48 -7.01
N HIS A 223 11.92 -34.57 -7.98
CA HIS A 223 12.23 -34.96 -9.35
C HIS A 223 13.58 -35.68 -9.47
N SER A 224 14.63 -35.12 -8.85
CA SER A 224 15.95 -35.76 -8.80
C SER A 224 15.93 -37.10 -8.05
N SER A 225 15.14 -37.20 -6.98
CA SER A 225 14.96 -38.46 -6.25
C SER A 225 14.25 -39.51 -7.11
N ALA A 226 13.27 -39.11 -7.91
CA ALA A 226 12.59 -39.99 -8.85
C ALA A 226 13.52 -40.49 -9.97
N GLU A 227 14.36 -39.62 -10.53
CA GLU A 227 15.38 -39.98 -11.53
C GLU A 227 16.40 -40.98 -10.95
N THR A 228 16.87 -40.73 -9.73
CA THR A 228 17.78 -41.65 -9.03
C THR A 228 17.13 -43.00 -8.76
N LEU A 229 15.84 -43.00 -8.41
CA LEU A 229 15.07 -44.22 -8.20
C LEU A 229 14.91 -45.00 -9.53
N GLU A 230 14.65 -44.34 -10.64
CA GLU A 230 14.53 -44.95 -11.97
C GLU A 230 15.85 -45.62 -12.40
N LEU A 231 16.98 -44.93 -12.22
CA LEU A 231 18.31 -45.50 -12.44
C LEU A 231 18.57 -46.72 -11.56
N SER A 232 18.19 -46.64 -10.28
CA SER A 232 18.36 -47.75 -9.33
C SER A 232 17.52 -48.96 -9.72
N VAL A 233 16.28 -48.77 -10.16
CA VAL A 233 15.39 -49.83 -10.65
C VAL A 233 15.96 -50.47 -11.92
N THR A 234 16.50 -49.65 -12.84
CA THR A 234 17.12 -50.14 -14.09
C THR A 234 18.35 -50.99 -13.80
N ASN A 235 19.26 -50.50 -12.97
CA ASN A 235 20.46 -51.24 -12.56
C ASN A 235 20.10 -52.54 -11.84
N PHE A 236 19.05 -52.54 -11.00
CA PHE A 236 18.58 -53.74 -10.32
C PHE A 236 18.01 -54.78 -11.30
N SER A 237 17.27 -54.32 -12.31
CA SER A 237 16.77 -55.17 -13.39
C SER A 237 17.91 -55.81 -14.19
N GLU A 238 18.94 -55.03 -14.55
CA GLU A 238 20.13 -55.53 -15.25
C GLU A 238 20.91 -56.54 -14.39
N PHE A 239 21.17 -56.22 -13.12
CA PHE A 239 21.80 -57.14 -12.18
C PHE A 239 21.04 -58.47 -12.06
N THR A 240 19.71 -58.41 -12.00
CA THR A 240 18.85 -59.60 -11.94
C THR A 240 18.97 -60.43 -13.22
N SER A 241 18.96 -59.78 -14.39
CA SER A 241 19.15 -60.45 -15.69
C SER A 241 20.50 -61.16 -15.79
N LEU A 242 21.59 -60.46 -15.46
CA LEU A 242 22.95 -61.03 -15.45
C LEU A 242 23.08 -62.18 -14.45
N THR A 243 22.43 -62.06 -13.28
CA THR A 243 22.41 -63.13 -12.27
C THR A 243 21.66 -64.36 -12.81
N SER A 244 20.52 -64.16 -13.48
CA SER A 244 19.76 -65.25 -14.09
C SER A 244 20.56 -65.97 -15.17
N GLU A 245 21.21 -65.24 -16.08
CA GLU A 245 22.04 -65.81 -17.15
C GLU A 245 23.24 -66.60 -16.57
N LYS A 246 23.87 -66.06 -15.51
CA LYS A 246 24.96 -66.75 -14.82
C LYS A 246 24.48 -68.00 -14.08
N MET A 247 23.29 -67.97 -13.48
CA MET A 247 22.67 -69.15 -12.87
C MET A 247 22.34 -70.24 -13.91
N GLU A 248 21.86 -69.84 -15.08
CA GLU A 248 21.61 -70.77 -16.20
C GLU A 248 22.91 -71.41 -16.69
N SER A 249 23.96 -70.62 -16.88
CA SER A 249 25.30 -71.12 -17.22
C SER A 249 25.87 -72.06 -16.17
N GLN A 250 25.68 -71.76 -14.88
CA GLN A 250 26.08 -72.66 -13.79
C GLN A 250 25.26 -73.94 -13.76
N ALA A 251 23.95 -73.88 -14.03
CA ALA A 251 23.11 -75.06 -14.14
C ALA A 251 23.55 -75.96 -15.30
N ALA A 252 23.86 -75.39 -16.46
CA ALA A 252 24.41 -76.12 -17.60
C ALA A 252 25.78 -76.75 -17.28
N SER A 253 26.66 -76.01 -16.58
CA SER A 253 27.95 -76.53 -16.12
C SER A 253 27.78 -77.68 -15.11
N LEU A 254 26.79 -77.59 -14.22
CA LEU A 254 26.44 -78.67 -13.29
C LEU A 254 25.90 -79.89 -14.03
N GLU A 255 25.10 -79.68 -15.08
CA GLU A 255 24.59 -80.74 -15.94
C GLU A 255 25.73 -81.45 -16.70
N GLU A 256 26.69 -80.70 -17.22
CA GLU A 256 27.91 -81.22 -17.84
C GLU A 256 28.78 -81.97 -16.83
N VAL A 257 29.02 -81.42 -15.63
CA VAL A 257 29.73 -82.10 -14.54
C VAL A 257 29.02 -83.40 -14.17
N ASN A 258 27.70 -83.39 -14.07
CA ASN A 258 26.91 -84.58 -13.77
C ASN A 258 27.02 -85.64 -14.88
N ALA A 259 27.04 -85.21 -16.15
CA ALA A 259 27.28 -86.10 -17.30
C ALA A 259 28.70 -86.69 -17.27
N VAL A 260 29.72 -85.89 -16.95
CA VAL A 260 31.10 -86.35 -16.78
C VAL A 260 31.21 -87.35 -15.64
N ILE A 261 30.62 -87.07 -14.47
CA ILE A 261 30.58 -88.01 -13.33
C ILE A 261 29.91 -89.33 -13.75
N THR A 262 28.78 -89.25 -14.45
CA THR A 262 28.08 -90.43 -14.96
C THR A 262 28.95 -91.23 -15.94
N SER A 263 29.69 -90.56 -16.82
CA SER A 263 30.60 -91.18 -17.77
C SER A 263 31.82 -91.82 -17.09
N LEU A 264 32.39 -91.16 -16.07
CA LEU A 264 33.50 -91.65 -15.26
C LEU A 264 33.07 -92.89 -14.48
N SER A 265 31.90 -92.88 -13.85
CA SER A 265 31.34 -94.06 -13.17
C SER A 265 31.16 -95.22 -14.14
N LYS A 266 30.60 -95.01 -15.33
CA LYS A 266 30.47 -96.05 -16.38
C LYS A 266 31.84 -96.55 -16.86
N SER A 267 32.83 -95.67 -17.00
CA SER A 267 34.20 -96.05 -17.38
C SER A 267 34.90 -96.84 -16.28
N SER A 268 34.68 -96.47 -15.02
CA SER A 268 35.16 -97.20 -13.85
C SER A 268 34.58 -98.60 -13.79
N GLU A 269 33.26 -98.76 -13.98
CA GLU A 269 32.60 -100.06 -14.08
C GLU A 269 33.19 -100.92 -15.22
N LYS A 270 33.37 -100.35 -16.41
CA LYS A 270 34.00 -101.04 -17.55
C LYS A 270 35.43 -101.47 -17.27
N THR A 271 36.18 -100.66 -16.55
CA THR A 271 37.57 -100.96 -16.19
C THR A 271 37.60 -102.09 -15.17
N GLN A 272 36.70 -102.08 -14.19
CA GLN A 272 36.56 -103.14 -13.19
C GLN A 272 36.16 -104.48 -13.82
N THR A 273 35.19 -104.49 -14.75
CA THR A 273 34.84 -105.69 -15.52
C THR A 273 35.99 -106.17 -16.42
N ARG A 274 36.79 -105.26 -16.98
CA ARG A 274 37.98 -105.63 -17.77
C ARG A 274 39.09 -106.23 -16.92
N PHE A 275 39.24 -105.79 -15.67
CA PHE A 275 40.17 -106.39 -14.72
C PHE A 275 39.70 -107.80 -14.29
N GLU A 276 38.40 -107.99 -14.03
CA GLU A 276 37.84 -109.33 -13.77
C GLU A 276 38.00 -110.30 -14.95
N PHE A 277 37.98 -109.80 -16.18
CA PHE A 277 38.24 -110.62 -17.37
C PHE A 277 39.72 -111.00 -17.54
N LYS A 278 40.64 -110.18 -17.01
CA LYS A 278 42.10 -110.42 -17.10
C LYS A 278 42.63 -111.36 -16.01
N THR A 279 41.89 -111.55 -14.92
CA THR A 279 42.20 -112.53 -13.87
C THR A 279 41.60 -113.93 -14.11
N LYS A 280 40.93 -114.15 -15.25
CA LYS A 280 40.27 -115.42 -15.62
C LYS A 280 40.90 -116.18 -16.80
N ILE A 281 42.13 -115.83 -17.20
CA ILE A 281 42.97 -116.61 -18.15
C ILE A 281 44.19 -117.08 -17.37
#